data_AF-A0A3C0VVE4-F1
#
_entry.id   AF-A0A3C0VVE4-F1
#
_cell.length_a   1.000
_cell.length_b   1.000
_cell.length_c   1.000
_cell.angle_alpha   90.00
_cell.angle_beta   90.00
_cell.angle_gamma   90.00
#
_symmetry.space_group_name_H-M   'P 1'
#
loop_
_entity.id
_entity.type
_entity.pdbx_description
1 polymer ?
#
loop_
_entity_poly.entity_id
_entity_poly.type
_entity_poly.pdbx_seq_one_letter_code
_entity_poly.pdbx_strand_id
1 'polypeptide(L)'
;PLLARVAVNRMWQHLFGQGIVQTDNDFGSQGIPPTHPRLLDWLAVEFMENGWSQKELHRLLVTSATYRQASSRRADVDRIDPANKWLARQARFRLDAELVRDVALAASGMLSARMGGPGVFPPQPEGCMDLGQHRKTWKASTGENRYRRAAYTYRWRNTPHPALKVFDAPDGLAACTRRIRSNTPLQALTLLNDPAFIE
;
A
#
# COMPACT_ATOMS: atom_id res chain seq x y z
N PRO A 1 2.19 -6.40 25.23
CA PRO A 1 3.58 -6.70 24.79
C PRO A 1 4.01 -5.86 23.59
N LEU A 2 5.28 -5.45 23.49
CA LEU A 2 5.75 -4.52 22.44
C LEU A 2 5.50 -5.03 21.03
N LEU A 3 5.81 -6.32 20.76
CA LEU A 3 5.62 -6.96 19.45
C LEU A 3 4.18 -6.81 18.93
N ALA A 4 3.19 -7.08 19.79
CA ALA A 4 1.78 -6.99 19.41
C ALA A 4 1.37 -5.54 19.11
N ARG A 5 1.84 -4.57 19.91
CA ARG A 5 1.58 -3.14 19.66
C ARG A 5 2.17 -2.70 18.30
N VAL A 6 3.39 -3.11 17.98
CA VAL A 6 4.03 -2.79 16.69
C VAL A 6 3.28 -3.42 15.52
N ALA A 7 2.91 -4.70 15.64
CA ALA A 7 2.17 -5.42 14.60
C ALA A 7 0.80 -4.78 14.32
N VAL A 8 0.03 -4.52 15.38
CA VAL A 8 -1.28 -3.83 15.29
C VAL A 8 -1.11 -2.45 14.67
N ASN A 9 -0.13 -1.66 15.10
CA ASN A 9 0.07 -0.31 14.58
C ASN A 9 0.38 -0.29 13.08
N ARG A 10 1.15 -1.27 12.58
CA ARG A 10 1.42 -1.42 11.14
C ARG A 10 0.15 -1.75 10.36
N MET A 11 -0.65 -2.72 10.84
CA MET A 11 -1.93 -3.06 10.20
C MET A 11 -2.92 -1.89 10.22
N TRP A 12 -3.00 -1.19 11.36
CA TRP A 12 -3.76 0.05 11.50
C TRP A 12 -3.30 1.10 10.47
N GLN A 13 -1.99 1.35 10.37
CA GLN A 13 -1.44 2.31 9.43
C GLN A 13 -1.78 1.99 7.97
N HIS A 14 -1.81 0.71 7.58
CA HIS A 14 -2.22 0.33 6.22
C HIS A 14 -3.69 0.67 5.94
N LEU A 15 -4.57 0.51 6.93
CA LEU A 15 -6.00 0.73 6.80
C LEU A 15 -6.43 2.20 6.94
N PHE A 16 -5.80 2.93 7.87
CA PHE A 16 -6.15 4.32 8.22
C PHE A 16 -5.15 5.35 7.66
N GLY A 17 -4.07 4.90 7.00
CA GLY A 17 -3.03 5.74 6.40
C GLY A 17 -1.96 6.23 7.38
N GLN A 18 -2.32 6.44 8.64
CA GLN A 18 -1.40 6.80 9.72
C GLN A 18 -1.58 5.85 10.91
N GLY A 19 -0.47 5.40 11.49
CA GLY A 19 -0.47 4.57 12.70
C GLY A 19 -0.96 5.35 13.92
N ILE A 20 -1.47 4.64 14.92
CA ILE A 20 -1.76 5.20 16.26
C ILE A 20 -0.49 5.81 16.86
N VAL A 21 0.63 5.11 16.69
CA VAL A 21 2.00 5.62 16.84
C VAL A 21 2.48 6.01 15.44
N GLN A 22 2.82 7.29 15.26
CA GLN A 22 3.21 7.82 13.96
C GLN A 22 4.59 7.30 13.51
N THR A 23 5.50 7.06 14.46
CA THR A 23 6.82 6.49 14.24
C THR A 23 6.74 4.96 14.26
N ASP A 24 6.52 4.36 13.09
CA ASP A 24 6.35 2.91 12.92
C ASP A 24 7.55 2.07 13.40
N ASN A 25 8.77 2.64 13.38
CA ASN A 25 10.01 1.96 13.79
C ASN A 25 10.53 2.37 15.16
N ASP A 26 9.87 3.32 15.83
CA ASP A 26 10.29 3.79 17.14
C ASP A 26 9.12 3.88 18.09
N PHE A 27 9.01 2.85 18.92
CA PHE A 27 8.08 2.76 20.06
C PHE A 27 8.79 3.06 21.39
N GLY A 28 10.04 3.51 21.34
CA GLY A 28 10.85 3.89 22.49
C GLY A 28 10.65 5.35 22.88
N SER A 29 11.55 5.85 23.73
CA SER A 29 11.49 7.23 24.25
C SER A 29 11.76 8.32 23.21
N GLN A 30 12.31 7.96 22.06
CA GLN A 30 12.58 8.88 20.93
C GLN A 30 11.43 8.90 19.90
N GLY A 31 10.46 7.99 20.04
CA GLY A 31 9.26 7.92 19.21
C GLY A 31 8.18 8.92 19.62
N ILE A 32 7.24 9.18 18.70
CA ILE A 32 6.06 9.99 19.00
C ILE A 32 5.08 9.13 19.82
N PRO A 33 4.55 9.62 20.96
CA PRO A 33 3.63 8.83 21.77
C PRO A 33 2.35 8.47 21.00
N PRO A 34 1.70 7.34 21.33
CA PRO A 34 0.45 6.94 20.69
C PRO A 34 -0.63 7.98 20.90
N THR A 35 -1.38 8.30 19.84
CA THR A 35 -2.56 9.18 19.92
C THR A 35 -3.65 8.58 20.82
N HIS A 36 -3.81 7.26 20.78
CA HIS A 36 -4.83 6.51 21.53
C HIS A 36 -4.20 5.31 22.25
N PRO A 37 -3.50 5.52 23.39
CA PRO A 37 -2.75 4.46 24.08
C PRO A 37 -3.65 3.29 24.52
N ARG A 38 -4.82 3.59 25.07
CA ARG A 38 -5.77 2.56 25.54
C ARG A 38 -6.30 1.69 24.40
N LEU A 39 -6.56 2.31 23.24
CA LEU A 39 -7.01 1.59 22.04
C LEU A 39 -5.90 0.66 21.52
N LEU A 40 -4.68 1.16 21.45
CA LEU A 40 -3.53 0.37 21.02
C LEU A 40 -3.29 -0.83 21.93
N ASP A 41 -3.42 -0.63 23.24
CA ASP A 41 -3.28 -1.69 24.24
C ASP A 41 -4.36 -2.74 24.12
N TRP A 42 -5.61 -2.30 23.98
CA TRP A 42 -6.75 -3.20 23.79
C TRP A 42 -6.60 -4.02 22.50
N LEU A 43 -6.28 -3.39 21.37
CA LEU A 43 -6.06 -4.09 20.10
C LEU A 43 -4.88 -5.06 20.17
N ALA A 44 -3.82 -4.73 20.92
CA ALA A 44 -2.67 -5.60 21.10
C ALA A 44 -3.01 -6.85 21.93
N VAL A 45 -3.85 -6.70 22.96
CA VAL A 45 -4.37 -7.85 23.74
C VAL A 45 -5.27 -8.70 22.87
N GLU A 46 -6.25 -8.09 22.20
CA GLU A 46 -7.18 -8.78 21.30
C GLU A 46 -6.46 -9.56 20.20
N PHE A 47 -5.40 -8.99 19.63
CA PHE A 47 -4.60 -9.65 18.61
C PHE A 47 -3.86 -10.89 19.15
N MET A 48 -3.36 -10.82 20.38
CA MET A 48 -2.67 -11.94 21.03
C MET A 48 -3.65 -13.05 21.45
N GLU A 49 -4.79 -12.69 22.05
CA GLU A 49 -5.80 -13.63 22.52
C GLU A 49 -6.47 -14.39 21.37
N ASN A 50 -6.62 -13.74 20.21
CA ASN A 50 -7.08 -14.38 18.97
C ASN A 50 -5.97 -15.13 18.20
N GLY A 51 -4.91 -15.57 18.90
CA GLY A 51 -3.87 -16.41 18.32
C GLY A 51 -3.04 -15.73 17.22
N TRP A 52 -2.87 -14.41 17.29
CA TRP A 52 -2.10 -13.64 16.30
C TRP A 52 -2.69 -13.69 14.88
N SER A 53 -3.99 -13.95 14.74
CA SER A 53 -4.68 -13.99 13.45
C SER A 53 -4.79 -12.61 12.81
N GLN A 54 -4.01 -12.36 11.76
CA GLN A 54 -4.10 -11.11 10.99
C GLN A 54 -5.48 -10.93 10.33
N LYS A 55 -6.12 -12.03 9.91
CA LYS A 55 -7.45 -11.96 9.28
C LYS A 55 -8.51 -11.48 10.24
N GLU A 56 -8.49 -11.95 11.49
CA GLU A 56 -9.47 -11.52 12.49
C GLU A 56 -9.22 -10.06 12.91
N LEU A 57 -7.97 -9.66 13.08
CA LEU A 57 -7.66 -8.25 13.34
C LEU A 57 -8.09 -7.34 12.18
N HIS A 58 -7.83 -7.74 10.93
CA HIS A 58 -8.33 -7.00 9.77
C HIS A 58 -9.86 -6.90 9.78
N ARG A 59 -10.57 -8.01 10.02
CA ARG A 59 -12.04 -8.03 10.11
C ARG A 59 -12.53 -7.07 11.19
N LEU A 60 -11.94 -7.12 12.38
CA LEU A 60 -12.27 -6.23 13.50
C LEU A 60 -12.09 -4.76 13.11
N LEU A 61 -10.95 -4.41 12.50
CA LEU A 61 -10.67 -3.04 12.09
C LEU A 61 -11.63 -2.57 10.98
N VAL A 62 -11.83 -3.34 9.91
CA VAL A 62 -12.68 -2.92 8.78
C VAL A 62 -14.17 -2.90 9.09
N THR A 63 -14.61 -3.64 10.11
CA THR A 63 -16.01 -3.63 10.58
C THR A 63 -16.26 -2.62 11.70
N SER A 64 -15.22 -1.98 12.23
CA SER A 64 -15.34 -0.93 13.25
C SER A 64 -16.18 0.26 12.75
N ALA A 65 -16.83 0.96 13.68
CA ALA A 65 -17.56 2.20 13.35
C ALA A 65 -16.60 3.25 12.77
N THR A 66 -15.39 3.35 13.31
CA THR A 66 -14.35 4.29 12.87
C THR A 66 -13.92 4.05 11.42
N TYR A 67 -13.67 2.80 11.02
CA TYR A 67 -13.27 2.51 9.64
C TYR A 67 -14.38 2.79 8.63
N ARG A 68 -15.64 2.56 9.03
CA ARG A 68 -16.84 2.73 8.19
C ARG A 68 -17.36 4.18 8.13
N GLN A 69 -16.69 5.13 8.80
CA GLN A 69 -17.02 6.55 8.67
C GLN A 69 -16.85 7.04 7.23
N ALA A 70 -17.61 8.08 6.86
CA ALA A 70 -17.39 8.77 5.59
C ALA A 70 -15.99 9.40 5.54
N SER A 71 -15.40 9.45 4.35
CA SER A 71 -14.09 10.10 4.12
C SER A 71 -14.19 11.57 3.70
N SER A 72 -15.42 12.10 3.58
CA SER A 72 -15.68 13.49 3.26
C SER A 72 -15.07 14.40 4.34
N ARG A 73 -14.32 15.41 3.91
CA ARG A 73 -13.82 16.46 4.81
C ARG A 73 -15.00 17.23 5.38
N ARG A 74 -14.92 17.53 6.68
CA ARG A 74 -15.91 18.36 7.37
C ARG A 74 -15.24 19.64 7.83
N ALA A 75 -15.83 20.78 7.50
CA ALA A 75 -15.24 22.09 7.77
C ALA A 75 -15.13 22.42 9.27
N ASP A 76 -16.04 21.87 10.09
CA ASP A 76 -16.03 21.99 11.55
C ASP A 76 -14.81 21.29 12.17
N VAL A 77 -14.49 20.08 11.72
CA VAL A 77 -13.35 19.29 12.22
C VAL A 77 -12.04 19.76 11.64
N ASP A 78 -11.99 20.09 10.36
CA ASP A 78 -10.72 20.45 9.68
C ASP A 78 -10.06 21.68 10.32
N ARG A 79 -10.82 22.55 11.00
CA ARG A 79 -10.28 23.68 11.78
C ARG A 79 -9.63 23.27 13.11
N ILE A 80 -10.10 22.18 13.73
CA ILE A 80 -9.67 21.72 15.05
C ILE A 80 -8.59 20.63 14.91
N ASP A 81 -8.81 19.67 14.03
CA ASP A 81 -7.95 18.52 13.76
C ASP A 81 -7.76 18.31 12.25
N PRO A 82 -6.99 19.19 11.57
CA PRO A 82 -6.73 19.09 10.14
C PRO A 82 -6.04 17.76 9.77
N ALA A 83 -5.27 17.20 10.70
CA ALA A 83 -4.50 15.97 10.51
C ALA A 83 -5.33 14.68 10.74
N ASN A 84 -6.59 14.79 11.16
CA ASN A 84 -7.46 13.65 11.48
C ASN A 84 -6.88 12.73 12.58
N LYS A 85 -6.11 13.26 13.52
CA LYS A 85 -5.54 12.50 14.63
C LYS A 85 -6.62 11.84 15.48
N TRP A 86 -7.80 12.44 15.60
CA TRP A 86 -8.92 11.96 16.42
C TRP A 86 -9.92 11.10 15.64
N LEU A 87 -9.60 10.75 14.38
CA LEU A 87 -10.37 9.79 13.58
C LEU A 87 -11.86 10.18 13.47
N ALA A 88 -12.12 11.44 13.17
CA ALA A 88 -13.48 11.96 12.99
C ALA A 88 -14.07 11.63 11.60
N ARG A 89 -13.23 11.09 10.70
CA ARG A 89 -13.56 10.63 9.35
C ARG A 89 -12.59 9.53 8.93
N GLN A 90 -12.93 8.79 7.89
CA GLN A 90 -11.98 7.90 7.23
C GLN A 90 -10.97 8.69 6.38
N ALA A 91 -9.72 8.25 6.33
CA ALA A 91 -8.68 8.87 5.53
C ALA A 91 -8.79 8.49 4.05
N ARG A 92 -8.60 9.47 3.16
CA ARG A 92 -8.43 9.26 1.71
C ARG A 92 -6.96 9.43 1.36
N PHE A 93 -6.33 8.38 0.86
CA PHE A 93 -4.94 8.38 0.43
C PHE A 93 -4.76 7.54 -0.84
N ARG A 94 -3.66 7.78 -1.56
CA ARG A 94 -3.30 7.03 -2.77
C ARG A 94 -3.02 5.56 -2.41
N LEU A 95 -3.54 4.65 -3.23
CA LEU A 95 -3.20 3.23 -3.18
C LEU A 95 -1.73 3.01 -3.48
N ASP A 96 -1.15 1.95 -2.92
CA ASP A 96 0.23 1.54 -3.18
C ASP A 96 0.46 1.15 -4.65
N ALA A 97 1.72 1.20 -5.10
CA ALA A 97 2.11 1.05 -6.50
C ALA A 97 1.49 -0.16 -7.22
N GLU A 98 1.50 -1.32 -6.58
CA GLU A 98 0.98 -2.56 -7.14
C GLU A 98 -0.54 -2.48 -7.32
N LEU A 99 -1.24 -1.87 -6.37
CA LEU A 99 -2.70 -1.78 -6.36
C LEU A 99 -3.25 -0.80 -7.41
N VAL A 100 -2.47 0.20 -7.82
CA VAL A 100 -2.91 1.19 -8.82
C VAL A 100 -3.30 0.50 -10.13
N ARG A 101 -2.47 -0.43 -10.61
CA ARG A 101 -2.78 -1.22 -11.81
C ARG A 101 -3.89 -2.22 -11.57
N ASP A 102 -3.88 -2.90 -10.43
CA ASP A 102 -4.90 -3.90 -10.10
C ASP A 102 -6.31 -3.29 -10.08
N VAL A 103 -6.46 -2.05 -9.60
CA VAL A 103 -7.74 -1.33 -9.65
C VAL A 103 -8.15 -0.98 -11.07
N ALA A 104 -7.24 -0.55 -11.94
CA ALA A 104 -7.55 -0.29 -13.34
C ALA A 104 -8.05 -1.56 -14.05
N LEU A 105 -7.35 -2.68 -13.85
CA LEU A 105 -7.74 -3.97 -14.41
C LEU A 105 -9.05 -4.52 -13.81
N ALA A 106 -9.29 -4.28 -12.53
CA ALA A 106 -10.54 -4.69 -11.89
C ALA A 106 -11.72 -3.87 -12.42
N ALA A 107 -11.54 -2.56 -12.58
CA ALA A 107 -12.55 -1.66 -13.11
C ALA A 107 -12.91 -1.97 -14.58
N SER A 108 -11.95 -2.44 -15.38
CA SER A 108 -12.19 -2.87 -16.76
C SER A 108 -12.65 -4.33 -16.90
N GLY A 109 -12.73 -5.09 -15.79
CA GLY A 109 -13.13 -6.50 -15.80
C GLY A 109 -12.07 -7.47 -16.37
N MET A 110 -10.84 -7.01 -16.59
CA MET A 110 -9.76 -7.83 -17.18
C MET A 110 -8.89 -8.52 -16.12
N LEU A 111 -8.97 -8.12 -14.85
CA LEU A 111 -8.12 -8.65 -13.79
C LEU A 111 -8.26 -10.18 -13.66
N SER A 112 -7.14 -10.90 -13.82
CA SER A 112 -7.09 -12.33 -13.47
C SER A 112 -7.03 -12.51 -11.95
N ALA A 113 -7.95 -13.32 -11.43
CA ALA A 113 -8.01 -13.70 -10.02
C ALA A 113 -7.08 -14.88 -9.65
N ARG A 114 -6.30 -15.40 -10.61
CA ARG A 114 -5.43 -16.55 -10.40
C ARG A 114 -4.34 -16.26 -9.37
N MET A 115 -4.28 -17.09 -8.34
CA MET A 115 -3.28 -17.01 -7.27
C MET A 115 -2.13 -18.00 -7.51
N GLY A 116 -0.92 -17.62 -7.11
CA GLY A 116 0.30 -18.42 -7.19
C GLY A 116 0.97 -18.43 -8.57
N GLY A 117 1.90 -19.35 -8.79
CA GLY A 117 2.60 -19.50 -10.07
C GLY A 117 3.76 -18.50 -10.30
N PRO A 118 4.44 -18.59 -11.46
CA PRO A 118 5.64 -17.81 -11.76
C PRO A 118 5.34 -16.31 -11.93
N GLY A 119 6.39 -15.49 -11.83
CA GLY A 119 6.29 -14.07 -12.11
C GLY A 119 5.86 -13.80 -13.56
N VAL A 120 5.14 -12.70 -13.76
CA VAL A 120 4.65 -12.25 -15.07
C VAL A 120 5.29 -10.93 -15.49
N PHE A 121 5.21 -10.63 -16.77
CA PHE A 121 5.83 -9.49 -17.40
C PHE A 121 4.73 -8.63 -18.04
N PRO A 122 4.05 -7.74 -17.30
CA PRO A 122 3.07 -6.83 -17.90
C PRO A 122 3.72 -5.96 -18.99
N PRO A 123 2.94 -5.38 -19.92
CA PRO A 123 3.46 -4.44 -20.89
C PRO A 123 4.25 -3.31 -20.21
N GLN A 124 5.33 -2.88 -20.82
CA GLN A 124 6.10 -1.72 -20.36
C GLN A 124 6.62 -0.93 -21.56
N PRO A 125 6.91 0.38 -21.40
CA PRO A 125 7.49 1.17 -22.47
C PRO A 125 8.83 0.61 -22.97
N GLU A 126 9.12 0.82 -24.26
CA GLU A 126 10.38 0.42 -24.88
C GLU A 126 11.58 1.16 -24.27
N GLY A 127 12.78 0.59 -24.38
CA GLY A 127 14.03 1.22 -23.89
C GLY A 127 14.23 1.21 -22.36
N CYS A 128 13.20 0.86 -21.57
CA CYS A 128 13.28 0.88 -20.11
C CYS A 128 14.33 -0.09 -19.52
N MET A 129 14.71 -1.13 -20.27
CA MET A 129 15.67 -2.15 -19.84
C MET A 129 17.09 -1.96 -20.41
N ASP A 130 17.30 -0.95 -21.26
CA ASP A 130 18.59 -0.71 -21.91
C ASP A 130 19.56 0.09 -21.02
N LEU A 131 19.08 0.64 -19.90
CA LEU A 131 19.86 1.47 -18.95
C LEU A 131 20.75 0.65 -17.99
N GLY A 132 20.84 -0.66 -18.15
CA GLY A 132 21.60 -1.56 -17.25
C GLY A 132 22.90 -2.10 -17.87
N GLN A 133 23.86 -2.49 -17.01
CA GLN A 133 25.14 -3.12 -17.41
C GLN A 133 24.98 -4.37 -18.28
N HIS A 134 23.86 -5.08 -18.12
CA HIS A 134 23.47 -6.19 -18.99
C HIS A 134 22.11 -5.89 -19.62
N ARG A 135 22.03 -6.03 -20.94
CA ARG A 135 20.78 -5.89 -21.67
C ARG A 135 19.83 -7.00 -21.25
N LYS A 136 18.69 -6.62 -20.67
CA LYS A 136 17.66 -7.55 -20.22
C LYS A 136 16.50 -7.51 -21.20
N THR A 137 16.06 -8.66 -21.67
CA THR A 137 14.88 -8.74 -22.53
C THR A 137 13.62 -8.77 -21.67
N TRP A 138 12.72 -7.81 -21.90
CA TRP A 138 11.38 -7.83 -21.33
C TRP A 138 10.39 -8.26 -22.40
N LYS A 139 9.95 -9.52 -22.35
CA LYS A 139 8.93 -10.03 -23.24
C LYS A 139 7.57 -9.93 -22.55
N ALA A 140 6.72 -9.03 -23.02
CA ALA A 140 5.39 -8.85 -22.46
C ALA A 140 4.61 -10.20 -22.48
N SER A 141 4.00 -10.52 -21.35
CA SER A 141 3.14 -11.68 -21.18
C SER A 141 1.86 -11.51 -21.99
N THR A 142 1.35 -12.61 -22.53
CA THR A 142 0.12 -12.64 -23.33
C THR A 142 -0.98 -13.42 -22.61
N GLY A 143 -2.22 -13.26 -23.08
CA GLY A 143 -3.40 -13.93 -22.50
C GLY A 143 -3.64 -13.54 -21.04
N GLU A 144 -4.11 -14.49 -20.23
CA GLU A 144 -4.39 -14.29 -18.80
C GLU A 144 -3.19 -13.69 -18.04
N ASN A 145 -1.96 -14.10 -18.39
CA ASN A 145 -0.76 -13.67 -17.69
C ASN A 145 -0.47 -12.18 -17.85
N ARG A 146 -1.00 -11.53 -18.90
CA ARG A 146 -0.92 -10.08 -19.09
C ARG A 146 -1.67 -9.33 -17.99
N TYR A 147 -2.80 -9.87 -17.55
CA TYR A 147 -3.74 -9.20 -16.64
C TYR A 147 -3.67 -9.71 -15.20
N ARG A 148 -2.58 -10.36 -14.81
CA ARG A 148 -2.42 -10.77 -13.40
C ARG A 148 -2.15 -9.56 -12.52
N ARG A 149 -2.46 -9.76 -11.23
CA ARG A 149 -2.14 -8.82 -10.16
C ARG A 149 -0.68 -8.39 -10.21
N ALA A 150 -0.41 -7.11 -9.99
CA ALA A 150 0.93 -6.54 -10.00
C ALA A 150 1.84 -7.13 -8.90
N ALA A 151 1.26 -7.75 -7.87
CA ALA A 151 2.00 -8.56 -6.90
C ALA A 151 2.81 -9.71 -7.54
N TYR A 152 2.40 -10.18 -8.72
CA TYR A 152 3.11 -11.21 -9.50
C TYR A 152 4.04 -10.62 -10.57
N THR A 153 4.14 -9.30 -10.69
CA THR A 153 5.05 -8.67 -11.65
C THR A 153 6.48 -9.02 -11.30
N TYR A 154 7.20 -9.57 -12.27
CA TYR A 154 8.59 -9.91 -12.11
C TYR A 154 9.41 -8.64 -11.84
N ARG A 155 10.32 -8.73 -10.86
CA ARG A 155 11.19 -7.61 -10.47
C ARG A 155 12.64 -8.06 -10.41
N TRP A 156 13.53 -7.33 -11.06
CA TRP A 156 14.95 -7.41 -10.75
C TRP A 156 15.26 -6.43 -9.61
N ARG A 157 16.14 -6.82 -8.69
CA ARG A 157 16.50 -6.04 -7.50
C ARG A 157 16.80 -4.57 -7.78
N ASN A 158 17.54 -4.29 -8.85
CA ASN A 158 17.98 -2.93 -9.22
C ASN A 158 17.18 -2.33 -10.39
N THR A 159 16.23 -3.07 -10.96
CA THR A 159 15.47 -2.65 -12.15
C THR A 159 14.03 -3.13 -12.01
N PRO A 160 13.23 -2.51 -11.12
CA PRO A 160 11.80 -2.78 -11.04
C PRO A 160 11.09 -2.23 -12.27
N HIS A 161 9.84 -2.66 -12.47
CA HIS A 161 8.97 -2.11 -13.52
C HIS A 161 8.86 -0.57 -13.40
N PRO A 162 8.94 0.20 -14.50
CA PRO A 162 8.93 1.67 -14.46
C PRO A 162 7.74 2.26 -13.69
N ALA A 163 6.53 1.77 -13.94
CA ALA A 163 5.33 2.21 -13.21
C ALA A 163 5.47 2.03 -11.69
N LEU A 164 6.04 0.92 -11.21
CA LEU A 164 6.21 0.69 -9.77
C LEU A 164 7.11 1.76 -9.15
N LYS A 165 8.19 2.14 -9.84
CA LYS A 165 9.09 3.22 -9.40
C LYS A 165 8.39 4.58 -9.36
N VAL A 166 7.57 4.90 -10.37
CA VAL A 166 6.82 6.17 -10.43
C VAL A 166 5.80 6.26 -9.29
N PHE A 167 5.21 5.14 -8.88
CA PHE A 167 4.22 5.07 -7.80
C PHE A 167 4.81 4.73 -6.42
N ASP A 168 6.05 5.15 -6.16
CA ASP A 168 6.73 5.02 -4.86
C ASP A 168 6.89 3.58 -4.34
N ALA A 169 7.00 2.58 -5.21
CA ALA A 169 7.32 1.23 -4.76
C ALA A 169 8.69 1.23 -4.04
N PRO A 170 8.83 0.46 -2.94
CA PRO A 170 10.11 0.31 -2.26
C PRO A 170 11.22 -0.15 -3.21
N ASP A 171 12.43 0.37 -3.02
CA ASP A 171 13.60 -0.18 -3.68
C ASP A 171 13.95 -1.57 -3.13
N GLY A 172 14.75 -2.31 -3.90
CA GLY A 172 15.23 -3.64 -3.50
C GLY A 172 16.55 -3.61 -2.70
N LEU A 173 17.02 -2.44 -2.27
CA LEU A 173 18.34 -2.25 -1.67
C LEU A 173 18.26 -2.10 -0.15
N ALA A 174 17.22 -1.46 0.37
CA ALA A 174 17.02 -1.24 1.80
C ALA A 174 15.72 -1.86 2.31
N ALA A 175 15.65 -2.08 3.63
CA ALA A 175 14.40 -2.45 4.29
C ALA A 175 13.45 -1.24 4.27
N CYS A 176 12.26 -1.42 3.69
CA CYS A 176 11.20 -0.42 3.72
C CYS A 176 10.21 -0.76 4.83
N THR A 177 10.24 0.03 5.88
CA THR A 177 9.36 -0.09 7.04
C THR A 177 8.08 0.73 6.87
N ARG A 178 8.20 1.90 6.23
CA ARG A 178 7.09 2.77 5.83
C ARG A 178 7.20 3.16 4.36
N ARG A 179 6.13 2.89 3.60
CA ARG A 179 6.01 3.34 2.21
C ARG A 179 5.68 4.83 2.15
N ILE A 180 6.44 5.57 1.34
CA ILE A 180 6.15 6.98 1.04
C ILE A 180 4.99 7.03 0.04
N ARG A 181 4.15 8.05 0.15
CA ARG A 181 3.07 8.30 -0.79
C ARG A 181 3.22 9.72 -1.33
N SER A 182 3.60 9.83 -2.59
CA SER A 182 3.62 11.08 -3.34
C SER A 182 2.40 11.15 -4.27
N ASN A 183 2.00 12.37 -4.63
CA ASN A 183 1.05 12.65 -5.69
C ASN A 183 1.72 13.65 -6.64
N THR A 184 2.31 13.15 -7.73
CA THR A 184 3.09 13.96 -8.66
C THR A 184 2.42 14.04 -10.04
N PRO A 185 2.65 15.11 -10.82
CA PRO A 185 2.16 15.17 -12.19
C PRO A 185 2.66 14.02 -13.07
N LEU A 186 3.87 13.51 -12.81
CA LEU A 186 4.43 12.35 -13.52
C LEU A 186 3.56 11.11 -13.37
N GLN A 187 3.02 10.85 -12.17
CA GLN A 187 2.11 9.73 -11.95
C GLN A 187 0.83 9.83 -12.78
N ALA A 188 0.26 11.03 -12.91
CA ALA A 188 -0.90 11.26 -13.77
C ALA A 188 -0.56 11.02 -15.25
N LEU A 189 0.59 11.49 -15.71
CA LEU A 189 1.08 11.23 -17.07
C LEU A 189 1.33 9.74 -17.31
N THR A 190 1.87 9.00 -16.32
CA THR A 190 2.05 7.55 -16.44
C THR A 190 0.71 6.84 -16.66
N LEU A 191 -0.34 7.18 -15.90
CA LEU A 191 -1.67 6.58 -16.12
C LEU A 191 -2.23 6.85 -17.51
N LEU A 192 -1.92 8.02 -18.09
CA LEU A 192 -2.41 8.43 -19.41
C LEU A 192 -1.63 7.85 -20.59
N ASN A 193 -0.39 7.38 -20.38
CA ASN A 193 0.53 7.04 -21.47
C ASN A 193 1.08 5.60 -21.40
N ASP A 194 1.12 4.99 -20.23
CA ASP A 194 1.75 3.67 -20.08
C ASP A 194 0.81 2.57 -20.61
N PRO A 195 1.26 1.73 -21.57
CA PRO A 195 0.46 0.63 -22.14
C PRO A 195 -0.05 -0.38 -21.10
N ALA A 196 0.52 -0.42 -19.90
CA ALA A 196 0.02 -1.25 -18.81
C ALA A 196 -1.35 -0.78 -18.25
N PHE A 197 -1.77 0.46 -18.56
CA PHE A 197 -3.02 1.08 -18.13
C PHE A 197 -3.96 1.43 -19.29
N ILE A 198 -3.43 1.58 -20.51
CA ILE A 198 -4.20 1.77 -21.75
C ILE A 198 -4.31 0.40 -22.42
N GLU A 199 -5.35 -0.34 -22.06
CA GLU A 199 -5.66 -1.66 -22.61
C GLU A 199 -6.93 -1.59 -23.48
#